data_AF-A0A6A8Q9T7-F1
#
_entry.id   AF-A0A6A8Q9T7-F1
#
_cell.length_a   1.000
_cell.length_b   1.000
_cell.length_c   1.000
_cell.angle_alpha   90.00
_cell.angle_beta   90.00
_cell.angle_gamma   90.00
#
_symmetry.space_group_name_H-M   'P 1'
#
loop_
_entity.id
_entity.type
_entity.pdbx_description
1 polymer ?
#
loop_
_entity_poly.entity_id
_entity_poly.type
_entity_poly.pdbx_seq_one_letter_code
_entity_poly.pdbx_strand_id
1 'polypeptide(L)'
;MENKRRMMYISGMIALIAILLTPLACDSVNSVDKTSDRLSLEEVMLAHRAAMEQAKNDFNVDPELSESDIEAKINYFSKFNQSSIRNMNLDEGKILALNSAIDNYKDMAVRFEYSSLNKQKIATNDPIEIQQVVIDDLESTGLFSQSEIKLMRRIASSFELAESGQVPPFSLADSIATYKESYQQISGNSEDSYYTVGVILAVAEESYDWWLKNPDAIGTTEGKSKTALLPNVVAQDAAGAIVGAGIAAGYQLTTDDFDWGAVGWAAAGGAIVASTGVVGKIAKWLS
;
A
#
# COMPACT_ATOMS: atom_id res chain seq x y z
N MET A 1 -57.66 34.19 -33.29
CA MET A 1 -58.44 33.05 -32.77
C MET A 1 -57.57 31.83 -32.94
N GLU A 2 -56.69 31.59 -31.97
CA GLU A 2 -56.91 30.65 -30.86
C GLU A 2 -56.47 29.22 -31.20
N ASN A 3 -55.43 28.79 -30.49
CA ASN A 3 -55.16 27.44 -29.95
C ASN A 3 -54.95 26.28 -30.96
N LYS A 4 -53.92 25.42 -30.87
CA LYS A 4 -52.89 25.15 -29.84
C LYS A 4 -51.82 24.19 -30.44
N ARG A 5 -50.53 24.60 -30.36
CA ARG A 5 -49.27 23.86 -30.04
C ARG A 5 -48.98 22.50 -30.74
N ARG A 6 -47.90 22.21 -31.51
CA ARG A 6 -46.49 22.69 -31.65
C ARG A 6 -45.74 22.83 -30.31
N MET A 7 -44.49 22.44 -30.10
CA MET A 7 -43.40 21.79 -30.85
C MET A 7 -42.26 21.59 -29.81
N MET A 8 -41.33 20.71 -30.16
CA MET A 8 -40.06 20.36 -29.53
C MET A 8 -39.15 21.53 -29.07
N TYR A 9 -38.31 21.23 -28.06
CA TYR A 9 -36.97 21.77 -27.72
C TYR A 9 -36.74 22.83 -26.59
N ILE A 10 -35.91 22.38 -25.63
CA ILE A 10 -34.78 23.02 -24.90
C ILE A 10 -35.08 24.14 -23.89
N SER A 11 -34.82 23.87 -22.60
CA SER A 11 -33.90 24.62 -21.70
C SER A 11 -34.39 24.66 -20.25
N GLY A 12 -33.49 24.34 -19.32
CA GLY A 12 -33.22 25.20 -18.16
C GLY A 12 -34.01 25.02 -16.85
N MET A 13 -33.25 24.70 -15.81
CA MET A 13 -33.33 25.19 -14.41
C MET A 13 -34.36 24.66 -13.40
N ILE A 14 -33.80 23.95 -12.40
CA ILE A 14 -33.79 24.24 -10.94
C ILE A 14 -35.13 24.35 -10.19
N ALA A 15 -35.37 23.43 -9.25
CA ALA A 15 -35.50 23.68 -7.79
C ALA A 15 -35.96 22.38 -7.07
N LEU A 16 -35.13 21.70 -6.27
CA LEU A 16 -34.83 21.91 -4.83
C LEU A 16 -35.97 21.48 -3.87
N ILE A 17 -35.69 20.47 -3.04
CA ILE A 17 -36.04 20.24 -1.60
C ILE A 17 -35.52 18.81 -1.29
N ALA A 18 -34.31 18.63 -0.75
CA ALA A 18 -33.82 18.85 0.62
C ALA A 18 -34.11 17.66 1.57
N ILE A 19 -33.09 16.84 1.82
CA ILE A 19 -32.32 16.68 3.08
C ILE A 19 -32.78 15.48 3.92
N LEU A 20 -31.95 14.44 3.89
CA LEU A 20 -31.55 13.65 5.05
C LEU A 20 -30.24 12.93 4.70
N LEU A 21 -29.20 13.73 4.50
CA LEU A 21 -27.81 13.26 4.59
C LEU A 21 -27.32 13.74 5.94
N THR A 22 -27.24 12.83 6.90
CA THR A 22 -26.37 13.02 8.05
C THR A 22 -24.94 13.07 7.55
N PRO A 23 -24.13 14.08 7.91
CA PRO A 23 -22.70 13.99 7.71
C PRO A 23 -22.21 12.85 8.60
N LEU A 24 -21.75 11.75 8.00
CA LEU A 24 -20.74 10.95 8.68
C LEU A 24 -19.56 11.90 8.82
N ALA A 25 -19.21 12.16 10.08
CA ALA A 25 -18.15 13.07 10.47
C ALA A 25 -16.92 12.79 9.60
N CYS A 26 -16.64 13.76 8.73
CA CYS A 26 -15.35 13.94 8.12
C CYS A 26 -14.50 14.50 9.25
N ASP A 27 -13.81 13.64 9.99
CA ASP A 27 -12.60 14.09 10.66
C ASP A 27 -11.66 14.49 9.54
N SER A 28 -11.56 15.79 9.34
CA SER A 28 -10.62 16.44 8.46
C SER A 28 -9.24 15.87 8.78
N VAL A 29 -8.66 15.16 7.81
CA VAL A 29 -7.22 14.95 7.74
C VAL A 29 -6.62 16.35 7.83
N ASN A 30 -6.12 16.70 9.01
CA ASN A 30 -5.45 17.96 9.22
C ASN A 30 -4.36 18.06 8.17
N SER A 31 -4.44 19.15 7.40
CA SER A 31 -3.48 19.56 6.39
C SER A 31 -2.06 19.33 6.89
N VAL A 32 -1.41 18.28 6.39
CA VAL A 32 0.04 18.16 6.46
C VAL A 32 0.57 19.28 5.58
N ASP A 33 1.24 20.23 6.22
CA ASP A 33 1.69 21.47 5.62
C ASP A 33 2.67 21.16 4.47
N LYS A 34 2.45 21.83 3.34
CA LYS A 34 3.04 21.46 2.06
C LYS A 34 4.52 21.82 2.01
N THR A 35 5.32 20.89 1.48
CA THR A 35 6.64 21.05 0.83
C THR A 35 7.96 20.78 1.58
N SER A 36 7.96 20.07 2.73
CA SER A 36 9.20 19.47 3.30
C SER A 36 9.16 17.96 3.66
N ASP A 37 7.99 17.31 3.62
CA ASP A 37 7.73 16.09 4.42
C ASP A 37 7.63 14.79 3.60
N ARG A 38 8.72 14.37 2.95
CA ARG A 38 8.83 13.01 2.35
C ARG A 38 9.92 12.22 3.05
N LEU A 39 9.75 10.90 3.18
CA LEU A 39 10.89 10.04 3.52
C LEU A 39 11.87 10.03 2.36
N SER A 40 13.16 10.10 2.66
CA SER A 40 14.15 9.61 1.71
C SER A 40 13.92 8.11 1.46
N LEU A 41 14.38 7.59 0.31
CA LEU A 41 14.27 6.15 0.05
C LEU A 41 15.00 5.32 1.11
N GLU A 42 16.10 5.84 1.65
CA GLU A 42 16.82 5.21 2.76
C GLU A 42 15.99 5.20 4.05
N GLU A 43 15.31 6.31 4.38
CA GLU A 43 14.41 6.36 5.54
C GLU A 43 13.23 5.38 5.41
N VAL A 44 12.69 5.19 4.19
CA VAL A 44 11.69 4.13 3.91
C VAL A 44 12.26 2.75 4.22
N MET A 45 13.44 2.41 3.69
CA MET A 45 14.07 1.10 3.91
C MET A 45 14.32 0.87 5.40
N LEU A 46 14.84 1.87 6.11
CA LEU A 46 15.10 1.76 7.54
C LEU A 46 13.81 1.56 8.35
N ALA A 47 12.72 2.25 7.97
CA ALA A 47 11.44 2.11 8.65
C ALA A 47 10.82 0.73 8.44
N HIS A 48 10.85 0.26 7.19
CA HIS A 48 10.41 -1.07 6.80
C HIS A 48 11.19 -2.17 7.55
N ARG A 49 12.53 -2.07 7.55
CA ARG A 49 13.42 -2.98 8.29
C ARG A 49 13.13 -2.96 9.79
N ALA A 50 12.99 -1.78 10.39
CA ALA A 50 12.74 -1.65 11.82
C ALA A 50 11.45 -2.34 12.25
N ALA A 51 10.38 -2.20 11.46
CA ALA A 51 9.11 -2.88 11.71
C ALA A 51 9.25 -4.41 11.60
N MET A 52 9.93 -4.93 10.57
CA MET A 52 10.15 -6.36 10.40
C MET A 52 11.02 -6.96 11.53
N GLU A 53 12.09 -6.28 11.93
CA GLU A 53 12.92 -6.70 13.05
C GLU A 53 12.13 -6.74 14.37
N GLN A 54 11.34 -5.70 14.65
CA GLN A 54 10.50 -5.70 15.84
C GLN A 54 9.48 -6.83 15.77
N ALA A 55 8.80 -7.02 14.64
CA ALA A 55 7.81 -8.08 14.44
C ALA A 55 8.40 -9.49 14.67
N LYS A 56 9.63 -9.73 14.20
CA LYS A 56 10.34 -10.98 14.40
C LYS A 56 10.74 -11.20 15.87
N ASN A 57 11.30 -10.18 16.52
CA ASN A 57 12.00 -10.34 17.80
C ASN A 57 11.09 -10.07 19.02
N ASP A 58 10.14 -9.15 18.90
CA ASP A 58 9.44 -8.55 20.05
C ASP A 58 7.92 -8.74 20.02
N PHE A 59 7.33 -9.19 18.90
CA PHE A 59 5.89 -9.37 18.83
C PHE A 59 5.41 -10.41 19.85
N ASN A 60 4.50 -10.02 20.73
CA ASN A 60 3.87 -10.92 21.70
C ASN A 60 2.36 -10.88 21.52
N VAL A 61 1.75 -12.07 21.50
CA VAL A 61 0.31 -12.22 21.44
C VAL A 61 -0.26 -11.74 22.77
N ASP A 62 -1.27 -10.87 22.70
CA ASP A 62 -2.05 -10.48 23.87
C ASP A 62 -3.00 -11.65 24.24
N PRO A 63 -2.81 -12.31 25.39
CA PRO A 63 -3.62 -13.46 25.79
C PRO A 63 -5.05 -13.05 26.19
N GLU A 64 -5.33 -11.76 26.39
CA GLU A 64 -6.66 -11.26 26.75
C GLU A 64 -7.55 -11.06 25.50
N LEU A 65 -6.95 -11.01 24.31
CA LEU A 65 -7.70 -10.89 23.06
C LEU A 65 -8.29 -12.22 22.61
N SER A 66 -9.61 -12.24 22.42
CA SER A 66 -10.32 -13.41 21.90
C SER A 66 -9.82 -13.77 20.50
N GLU A 67 -9.69 -15.08 20.22
CA GLU A 67 -9.37 -15.59 18.88
C GLU A 67 -10.36 -15.06 17.82
N SER A 68 -11.63 -14.87 18.21
CA SER A 68 -12.71 -14.41 17.35
C SER A 68 -12.79 -12.90 17.14
N ASP A 69 -12.02 -12.09 17.89
CA ASP A 69 -12.07 -10.63 17.81
C ASP A 69 -10.98 -10.10 16.88
N ILE A 70 -11.21 -10.26 15.58
CA ILE A 70 -10.24 -9.90 14.53
C ILE A 70 -9.92 -8.39 14.52
N GLU A 71 -10.91 -7.54 14.82
CA GLU A 71 -10.73 -6.09 14.82
C GLU A 71 -9.83 -5.65 15.98
N ALA A 72 -10.02 -6.21 17.19
CA ALA A 72 -9.13 -5.93 18.30
C ALA A 72 -7.68 -6.40 18.03
N LYS A 73 -7.52 -7.56 17.37
CA LYS A 73 -6.21 -8.09 16.97
C LYS A 73 -5.51 -7.18 15.95
N ILE A 74 -6.23 -6.71 14.93
CA ILE A 74 -5.71 -5.75 13.94
C ILE A 74 -5.29 -4.45 14.60
N ASN A 75 -6.10 -3.91 15.52
CA ASN A 75 -5.78 -2.68 16.25
C ASN A 75 -4.55 -2.84 17.15
N TYR A 76 -4.40 -3.98 17.82
CA TYR A 76 -3.20 -4.30 18.60
C TYR A 76 -1.95 -4.36 17.71
N PHE A 77 -2.05 -5.06 16.59
CA PHE A 77 -0.98 -5.19 15.61
C PHE A 77 -0.57 -3.83 15.00
N SER A 78 -1.53 -2.97 14.67
CA SER A 78 -1.24 -1.61 14.18
C SER A 78 -0.47 -0.78 15.21
N LYS A 79 -0.91 -0.78 16.48
CA LYS A 79 -0.20 -0.10 17.58
C LYS A 79 1.20 -0.65 17.80
N PHE A 80 1.37 -1.97 17.66
CA PHE A 80 2.67 -2.61 17.71
C PHE A 80 3.59 -2.07 16.61
N ASN A 81 3.15 -2.04 15.35
CA ASN A 81 3.93 -1.50 14.25
C ASN A 81 4.25 0.00 14.43
N GLN A 82 3.32 0.80 14.92
CA GLN A 82 3.58 2.21 15.23
C GLN A 82 4.68 2.38 16.29
N SER A 83 4.81 1.43 17.22
CA SER A 83 5.87 1.45 18.23
C SER A 83 7.26 1.23 17.63
N SER A 84 7.38 0.48 16.53
CA SER A 84 8.66 0.29 15.81
C SER A 84 9.21 1.62 15.29
N ILE A 85 8.31 2.46 14.78
CA ILE A 85 8.64 3.72 14.12
C ILE A 85 9.01 4.81 15.13
N ARG A 86 8.36 4.84 16.30
CA ARG A 86 8.60 5.86 17.33
C ARG A 86 10.04 5.91 17.83
N ASN A 87 10.78 4.81 17.73
CA ASN A 87 12.16 4.72 18.19
C ASN A 87 13.19 5.06 17.10
N MET A 88 12.73 5.40 15.90
CA MET A 88 13.61 5.79 14.81
C MET A 88 14.08 7.24 14.95
N ASN A 89 15.25 7.53 14.38
CA ASN A 89 15.78 8.88 14.26
C ASN A 89 15.13 9.63 13.08
N LEU A 90 13.82 9.82 13.15
CA LEU A 90 13.02 10.62 12.22
C LEU A 90 12.48 11.85 12.96
N ASP A 91 12.21 12.94 12.23
CA ASP A 91 11.51 14.06 12.82
C ASP A 91 10.05 13.70 13.19
N GLU A 92 9.48 14.47 14.11
CA GLU A 92 8.15 14.20 14.67
C GLU A 92 7.05 14.19 13.60
N GLY A 93 7.14 15.06 12.58
CA GLY A 93 6.19 15.12 11.48
C GLY A 93 6.18 13.83 10.66
N LYS A 94 7.36 13.32 10.32
CA LYS A 94 7.53 12.04 9.63
C LYS A 94 7.02 10.85 10.44
N ILE A 95 7.29 10.83 11.76
CA ILE A 95 6.79 9.79 12.66
C ILE A 95 5.25 9.80 12.69
N LEU A 96 4.63 10.99 12.77
CA LEU A 96 3.19 11.14 12.76
C LEU A 96 2.59 10.66 11.43
N ALA A 97 3.14 11.11 10.30
CA ALA A 97 2.67 10.73 8.97
C ALA A 97 2.72 9.21 8.74
N LEU A 98 3.84 8.57 9.10
CA LEU A 98 3.98 7.12 8.94
C LEU A 98 3.08 6.33 9.90
N ASN A 99 2.90 6.80 11.14
CA ASN A 99 1.96 6.17 12.07
C ASN A 99 0.51 6.25 11.60
N SER A 100 0.11 7.40 11.02
CA SER A 100 -1.20 7.56 10.39
C SER A 100 -1.37 6.61 9.20
N ALA A 101 -0.34 6.47 8.35
CA ALA A 101 -0.39 5.50 7.27
C ALA A 101 -0.55 4.06 7.78
N ILE A 102 0.22 3.64 8.79
CA ILE A 102 0.10 2.30 9.40
C ILE A 102 -1.30 2.03 9.95
N ASP A 103 -1.95 3.03 10.57
CA ASP A 103 -3.33 2.87 11.07
C ASP A 103 -4.35 2.79 9.93
N ASN A 104 -4.21 3.64 8.91
CA ASN A 104 -5.11 3.68 7.74
C ASN A 104 -5.10 2.37 6.94
N TYR A 105 -3.97 1.65 6.94
CA TYR A 105 -3.79 0.44 6.13
C TYR A 105 -3.77 -0.85 6.94
N LYS A 106 -4.02 -0.81 8.25
CA LYS A 106 -3.91 -1.96 9.18
C LYS A 106 -4.68 -3.21 8.75
N ASP A 107 -5.80 -3.05 8.05
CA ASP A 107 -6.61 -4.18 7.57
C ASP A 107 -5.88 -5.05 6.53
N MET A 108 -4.87 -4.49 5.83
CA MET A 108 -4.00 -5.22 4.90
C MET A 108 -3.20 -6.34 5.57
N ALA A 109 -3.11 -6.36 6.91
CA ALA A 109 -2.49 -7.45 7.65
C ALA A 109 -3.24 -8.79 7.48
N VAL A 110 -4.53 -8.72 7.17
CA VAL A 110 -5.43 -9.89 7.06
C VAL A 110 -5.96 -10.05 5.65
N ARG A 111 -6.33 -8.94 4.99
CA ARG A 111 -6.94 -8.95 3.67
C ARG A 111 -6.68 -7.65 2.94
N PHE A 112 -6.52 -7.71 1.63
CA PHE A 112 -6.48 -6.50 0.82
C PHE A 112 -7.90 -6.08 0.46
N GLU A 113 -8.29 -4.88 0.88
CA GLU A 113 -9.50 -4.21 0.42
C GLU A 113 -9.14 -2.95 -0.36
N TYR A 114 -9.70 -2.81 -1.55
CA TYR A 114 -9.54 -1.64 -2.39
C TYR A 114 -10.89 -1.24 -2.97
N SER A 115 -11.22 0.04 -2.89
CA SER A 115 -12.36 0.60 -3.62
C SER A 115 -11.82 1.28 -4.87
N SER A 116 -12.07 0.67 -6.03
CA SER A 116 -11.58 1.21 -7.29
C SER A 116 -12.11 2.60 -7.57
N LEU A 117 -11.44 3.34 -8.44
CA LEU A 117 -11.87 4.67 -8.89
C LEU A 117 -13.25 4.61 -9.58
N ASN A 118 -13.58 3.46 -10.16
CA ASN A 118 -14.91 3.16 -10.70
C ASN A 118 -15.93 2.72 -9.64
N LYS A 119 -15.60 2.86 -8.35
CA LYS A 119 -16.42 2.54 -7.17
C LYS A 119 -16.76 1.05 -7.02
N GLN A 120 -15.96 0.17 -7.60
CA GLN A 120 -16.07 -1.26 -7.37
C GLN A 120 -15.23 -1.61 -6.15
N LYS A 121 -15.88 -2.13 -5.09
CA LYS A 121 -15.15 -2.70 -3.96
C LYS A 121 -14.61 -4.07 -4.35
N ILE A 122 -13.30 -4.24 -4.22
CA ILE A 122 -12.58 -5.48 -4.46
C ILE A 122 -11.93 -5.86 -3.14
N ALA A 123 -12.20 -7.08 -2.69
CA ALA A 123 -11.64 -7.65 -1.47
C ALA A 123 -11.09 -9.03 -1.83
N THR A 124 -9.80 -9.22 -1.66
CA THR A 124 -9.12 -10.46 -1.99
C THR A 124 -8.00 -10.74 -1.00
N ASN A 125 -7.72 -12.03 -0.82
CA ASN A 125 -6.55 -12.49 -0.09
C ASN A 125 -5.37 -12.76 -1.03
N ASP A 126 -5.56 -12.59 -2.35
CA ASP A 126 -4.52 -12.71 -3.36
C ASP A 126 -3.84 -11.34 -3.57
N PRO A 127 -2.58 -11.16 -3.14
CA PRO A 127 -1.87 -9.90 -3.29
C PRO A 127 -1.62 -9.53 -4.76
N ILE A 128 -1.55 -10.51 -5.66
CA ILE A 128 -1.29 -10.28 -7.09
C ILE A 128 -2.53 -9.71 -7.76
N GLU A 129 -3.70 -10.29 -7.48
CA GLU A 129 -4.98 -9.84 -8.03
C GLU A 129 -5.21 -8.35 -7.69
N ILE A 130 -5.06 -7.98 -6.41
CA ILE A 130 -5.30 -6.59 -5.98
C ILE A 130 -4.26 -5.61 -6.56
N GLN A 131 -3.01 -6.04 -6.70
CA GLN A 131 -1.96 -5.21 -7.29
C GLN A 131 -2.31 -4.82 -8.73
N GLN A 132 -2.74 -5.79 -9.55
CA GLN A 132 -3.06 -5.51 -10.95
C GLN A 132 -4.23 -4.54 -11.08
N VAL A 133 -5.27 -4.72 -10.27
CA VAL A 133 -6.42 -3.81 -10.20
C VAL A 133 -5.98 -2.39 -9.85
N VAL A 134 -5.12 -2.25 -8.82
CA VAL A 134 -4.65 -0.94 -8.39
C VAL A 134 -3.77 -0.29 -9.48
N ILE A 135 -2.90 -1.05 -10.14
CA ILE A 135 -2.07 -0.54 -11.23
C ILE A 135 -2.92 -0.10 -12.42
N ASP A 136 -3.96 -0.86 -12.78
CA ASP A 136 -4.90 -0.51 -13.85
C ASP A 136 -5.63 0.81 -13.53
N ASP A 137 -6.08 0.96 -12.29
CA ASP A 137 -6.70 2.20 -11.82
C ASP A 137 -5.70 3.37 -11.88
N LEU A 138 -4.49 3.22 -11.34
CA LEU A 138 -3.45 4.24 -11.39
C LEU A 138 -3.11 4.64 -12.83
N GLU A 139 -3.06 3.69 -13.76
CA GLU A 139 -2.86 3.97 -15.19
C GLU A 139 -3.99 4.85 -15.74
N SER A 140 -5.24 4.55 -15.38
CA SER A 140 -6.41 5.30 -15.84
C SER A 140 -6.44 6.76 -15.36
N THR A 141 -5.75 7.07 -14.26
CA THR A 141 -5.68 8.44 -13.71
C THR A 141 -4.83 9.38 -14.55
N GLY A 142 -3.84 8.85 -15.28
CA GLY A 142 -2.78 9.64 -15.92
C GLY A 142 -1.79 10.31 -14.95
N LEU A 143 -1.88 10.04 -13.64
CA LEU A 143 -0.93 10.58 -12.64
C LEU A 143 0.49 10.02 -12.83
N PHE A 144 0.58 8.78 -13.29
CA PHE A 144 1.83 8.08 -13.59
C PHE A 144 2.04 7.97 -15.09
N SER A 145 3.29 8.08 -15.52
CA SER A 145 3.70 7.89 -16.90
C SER A 145 3.59 6.43 -17.30
N GLN A 146 3.49 6.18 -18.60
CA GLN A 146 3.45 4.82 -19.13
C GLN A 146 4.70 4.01 -18.76
N SER A 147 5.87 4.65 -18.65
CA SER A 147 7.08 4.00 -18.17
C SER A 147 7.04 3.67 -16.66
N GLU A 148 6.43 4.52 -15.85
CA GLU A 148 6.23 4.28 -14.40
C GLU A 148 5.26 3.10 -14.19
N ILE A 149 4.10 3.13 -14.86
CA ILE A 149 3.12 2.02 -14.85
C ILE A 149 3.77 0.72 -15.30
N LYS A 150 4.53 0.74 -16.40
CA LYS A 150 5.22 -0.46 -16.92
C LYS A 150 6.23 -1.02 -15.93
N LEU A 151 6.94 -0.18 -15.17
CA LEU A 151 7.86 -0.64 -14.14
C LEU A 151 7.10 -1.29 -12.97
N MET A 152 6.01 -0.67 -12.50
CA MET A 152 5.15 -1.26 -11.45
C MET A 152 4.56 -2.61 -11.90
N ARG A 153 4.07 -2.72 -13.14
CA ARG A 153 3.61 -4.01 -13.70
C ARG A 153 4.72 -5.05 -13.74
N ARG A 154 5.94 -4.68 -14.13
CA ARG A 154 7.09 -5.60 -14.16
C ARG A 154 7.43 -6.13 -12.77
N ILE A 155 7.40 -5.26 -11.77
CA ILE A 155 7.57 -5.62 -10.36
C ILE A 155 6.48 -6.64 -9.96
N ALA A 156 5.21 -6.31 -10.16
CA ALA A 156 4.07 -7.19 -9.87
C ALA A 156 4.12 -8.54 -10.61
N SER A 157 4.47 -8.55 -11.90
CA SER A 157 4.53 -9.80 -12.69
C SER A 157 5.68 -10.72 -12.28
N SER A 158 6.85 -10.19 -11.88
CA SER A 158 7.93 -11.06 -11.41
C SER A 158 7.59 -11.77 -10.10
N PHE A 159 6.76 -11.13 -9.28
CA PHE A 159 6.24 -11.74 -8.08
C PHE A 159 5.25 -12.87 -8.36
N GLU A 160 4.34 -12.69 -9.32
CA GLU A 160 3.45 -13.76 -9.80
C GLU A 160 4.22 -14.97 -10.34
N LEU A 161 5.25 -14.69 -11.16
CA LEU A 161 6.11 -15.73 -11.71
C LEU A 161 6.91 -16.45 -10.63
N ALA A 162 7.30 -15.75 -9.57
CA ALA A 162 8.05 -16.35 -8.49
C ALA A 162 7.16 -17.15 -7.53
N GLU A 163 5.93 -16.69 -7.24
CA GLU A 163 4.94 -17.45 -6.46
C GLU A 163 4.51 -18.75 -7.16
N SER A 164 4.32 -18.69 -8.48
CA SER A 164 4.00 -19.87 -9.29
C SER A 164 5.19 -20.83 -9.48
N GLY A 165 6.37 -20.50 -8.93
CA GLY A 165 7.58 -21.31 -9.03
C GLY A 165 8.20 -21.35 -10.43
N GLN A 166 7.75 -20.46 -11.33
CA GLN A 166 8.27 -20.34 -12.70
C GLN A 166 9.62 -19.62 -12.74
N VAL A 167 9.92 -18.84 -11.70
CA VAL A 167 11.15 -18.05 -11.57
C VAL A 167 11.85 -18.44 -10.25
N PRO A 168 13.12 -18.90 -10.28
CA PRO A 168 13.85 -19.26 -9.07
C PRO A 168 14.06 -18.06 -8.12
N PRO A 169 14.12 -18.26 -6.79
CA PRO A 169 14.32 -17.17 -5.84
C PRO A 169 15.57 -16.30 -6.07
N PHE A 170 16.65 -16.87 -6.63
CA PHE A 170 17.86 -16.10 -6.95
C PHE A 170 17.65 -15.09 -8.08
N SER A 171 16.73 -15.36 -9.01
CA SER A 171 16.42 -14.42 -10.09
C SER A 171 15.55 -13.25 -9.65
N LEU A 172 15.07 -13.24 -8.40
CA LEU A 172 14.43 -12.07 -7.83
C LEU A 172 15.44 -10.94 -7.54
N ALA A 173 16.65 -11.28 -7.07
CA ALA A 173 17.73 -10.30 -6.88
C ALA A 173 18.13 -9.66 -8.22
N ASP A 174 18.29 -10.50 -9.27
CA ASP A 174 18.61 -10.04 -10.62
C ASP A 174 17.47 -9.17 -11.21
N SER A 175 16.22 -9.52 -10.90
CA SER A 175 15.04 -8.73 -11.30
C SER A 175 15.04 -7.37 -10.61
N ILE A 176 15.27 -7.31 -9.30
CA ILE A 176 15.37 -6.05 -8.54
C ILE A 176 16.50 -5.18 -9.10
N ALA A 177 17.68 -5.76 -9.38
CA ALA A 177 18.78 -5.02 -10.01
C ALA A 177 18.37 -4.45 -11.37
N THR A 178 17.70 -5.24 -12.20
CA THR A 178 17.16 -4.79 -13.50
C THR A 178 16.11 -3.68 -13.36
N TYR A 179 15.31 -3.71 -12.29
CA TYR A 179 14.34 -2.65 -12.00
C TYR A 179 15.00 -1.38 -11.54
N LYS A 180 16.10 -1.44 -10.79
CA LYS A 180 16.91 -0.28 -10.42
C LYS A 180 17.51 0.39 -11.65
N GLU A 181 18.07 -0.39 -12.57
CA GLU A 181 18.55 0.14 -13.85
C GLU A 181 17.42 0.75 -14.67
N SER A 182 16.27 0.08 -14.73
CA SER A 182 15.07 0.59 -15.43
C SER A 182 14.60 1.90 -14.80
N TYR A 183 14.52 1.98 -13.47
CA TYR A 183 14.11 3.16 -12.71
C TYR A 183 15.01 4.36 -13.01
N GLN A 184 16.34 4.17 -13.05
CA GLN A 184 17.27 5.24 -13.40
C GLN A 184 17.10 5.78 -14.84
N GLN A 185 16.42 5.01 -15.71
CA GLN A 185 16.25 5.33 -17.13
C GLN A 185 14.83 5.75 -17.50
N ILE A 186 13.85 5.65 -16.59
CA ILE A 186 12.48 6.08 -16.91
C ILE A 186 12.34 7.60 -16.83
N SER A 187 11.51 8.14 -17.73
CA SER A 187 10.96 9.48 -17.60
C SER A 187 9.68 9.43 -16.77
N GLY A 188 9.67 10.04 -15.59
CA GLY A 188 8.42 10.22 -14.82
C GLY A 188 7.51 11.27 -15.44
N ASN A 189 6.22 11.24 -15.10
CA ASN A 189 5.32 12.37 -15.38
C ASN A 189 5.69 13.60 -14.53
N SER A 190 6.26 13.37 -13.35
CA SER A 190 6.80 14.37 -12.43
C SER A 190 7.90 13.75 -11.55
N GLU A 191 8.67 14.58 -10.83
CA GLU A 191 9.57 14.08 -9.78
C GLU A 191 8.81 13.36 -8.66
N ASP A 192 7.54 13.71 -8.47
CA ASP A 192 6.71 13.24 -7.38
C ASP A 192 6.09 11.84 -7.62
N SER A 193 5.59 11.61 -8.84
CA SER A 193 5.16 10.28 -9.28
C SER A 193 6.35 9.31 -9.31
N TYR A 194 7.50 9.82 -9.74
CA TYR A 194 8.75 9.06 -9.83
C TYR A 194 9.25 8.67 -8.44
N TYR A 195 9.09 9.54 -7.44
CA TYR A 195 9.36 9.24 -6.04
C TYR A 195 8.54 8.04 -5.53
N THR A 196 7.24 7.98 -5.84
CA THR A 196 6.36 6.88 -5.39
C THR A 196 6.84 5.52 -5.94
N VAL A 197 7.23 5.47 -7.21
CA VAL A 197 7.82 4.25 -7.81
C VAL A 197 9.15 3.88 -7.13
N GLY A 198 9.95 4.89 -6.74
CA GLY A 198 11.16 4.71 -5.95
C GLY A 198 10.89 4.07 -4.59
N VAL A 199 9.83 4.49 -3.90
CA VAL A 199 9.40 3.91 -2.60
C VAL A 199 9.06 2.43 -2.75
N ILE A 200 8.27 2.06 -3.76
CA ILE A 200 7.91 0.65 -4.04
C ILE A 200 9.17 -0.19 -4.29
N LEU A 201 10.12 0.33 -5.08
CA LEU A 201 11.37 -0.36 -5.37
C LEU A 201 12.28 -0.49 -4.14
N ALA A 202 12.36 0.56 -3.32
CA ALA A 202 13.14 0.56 -2.08
C ALA A 202 12.61 -0.49 -1.09
N VAL A 203 11.28 -0.61 -0.95
CA VAL A 203 10.63 -1.68 -0.18
C VAL A 203 10.99 -3.06 -0.73
N ALA A 204 10.88 -3.26 -2.05
CA ALA A 204 11.17 -4.57 -2.65
C ALA A 204 12.64 -4.99 -2.44
N GLU A 205 13.58 -4.04 -2.56
CA GLU A 205 15.00 -4.26 -2.31
C GLU A 205 15.28 -4.63 -0.84
N GLU A 206 14.75 -3.82 0.08
CA GLU A 206 14.94 -4.01 1.51
C GLU A 206 14.30 -5.32 2.00
N SER A 207 13.07 -5.58 1.57
CA SER A 207 12.35 -6.83 1.83
C SER A 207 13.17 -8.05 1.41
N TYR A 208 13.69 -8.05 0.18
CA TYR A 208 14.50 -9.15 -0.32
C TYR A 208 15.74 -9.40 0.55
N ASP A 209 16.49 -8.33 0.88
CA ASP A 209 17.68 -8.43 1.73
C ASP A 209 17.36 -8.98 3.12
N TRP A 210 16.28 -8.49 3.73
CA TRP A 210 15.89 -8.85 5.08
C TRP A 210 15.39 -10.29 5.19
N TRP A 211 14.46 -10.70 4.33
CA TRP A 211 13.90 -12.06 4.34
C TRP A 211 14.94 -13.12 3.98
N LEU A 212 15.88 -12.78 3.10
CA LEU A 212 17.00 -13.66 2.77
C LEU A 212 17.88 -13.94 3.99
N LYS A 213 18.09 -12.93 4.85
CA LYS A 213 18.89 -13.04 6.09
C LYS A 213 18.11 -13.62 7.26
N ASN A 214 16.79 -13.49 7.26
CA ASN A 214 15.88 -13.94 8.32
C ASN A 214 14.85 -14.97 7.83
N PRO A 215 15.26 -16.07 7.17
CA PRO A 215 14.30 -17.05 6.64
C PRO A 215 13.48 -17.70 7.76
N ASP A 216 13.98 -17.72 8.99
CA ASP A 216 13.29 -18.25 10.16
C ASP A 216 12.00 -17.49 10.51
N ALA A 217 11.89 -16.21 10.14
CA ALA A 217 10.70 -15.38 10.37
C ALA A 217 9.51 -15.75 9.46
N ILE A 218 9.77 -16.40 8.32
CA ILE A 218 8.72 -16.84 7.39
C ILE A 218 7.90 -17.95 8.06
N GLY A 219 6.57 -17.77 8.08
CA GLY A 219 5.63 -18.78 8.58
C GLY A 219 5.82 -20.14 7.90
N THR A 220 5.61 -21.22 8.65
CA THR A 220 5.72 -22.57 8.09
C THR A 220 4.49 -22.89 7.24
N THR A 221 4.66 -22.96 5.92
CA THR A 221 3.68 -23.59 5.03
C THR A 221 4.07 -25.05 4.83
N GLU A 222 3.15 -25.98 5.07
CA GLU A 222 3.44 -27.41 4.92
C GLU A 222 4.01 -27.73 3.54
N GLY A 223 5.17 -28.42 3.51
CA GLY A 223 5.79 -28.92 2.28
C GLY A 223 6.63 -27.92 1.46
N LYS A 224 6.68 -26.63 1.81
CA LYS A 224 7.57 -25.65 1.15
C LYS A 224 8.75 -25.26 2.05
N SER A 225 9.95 -25.16 1.47
CA SER A 225 11.10 -24.61 2.19
C SER A 225 10.92 -23.10 2.37
N LYS A 226 11.43 -22.55 3.47
CA LYS A 226 11.39 -21.09 3.75
C LYS A 226 12.04 -20.28 2.61
N THR A 227 13.13 -20.79 2.04
CA THR A 227 13.77 -20.20 0.86
C THR A 227 12.89 -20.21 -0.39
N ALA A 228 12.02 -21.22 -0.56
CA ALA A 228 11.07 -21.26 -1.66
C ALA A 228 9.90 -20.27 -1.47
N LEU A 229 9.68 -19.79 -0.24
CA LEU A 229 8.67 -18.78 0.08
C LEU A 229 9.20 -17.34 0.02
N LEU A 230 10.52 -17.16 -0.07
CA LEU A 230 11.16 -15.84 -0.16
C LEU A 230 10.50 -14.95 -1.22
N PRO A 231 10.22 -15.42 -2.45
CA PRO A 231 9.62 -14.53 -3.43
C PRO A 231 8.18 -14.12 -3.10
N ASN A 232 7.42 -14.99 -2.43
CA ASN A 232 6.04 -14.71 -2.03
C ASN A 232 5.98 -13.63 -0.95
N VAL A 233 6.88 -13.67 0.04
CA VAL A 233 6.89 -12.65 1.10
C VAL A 233 7.36 -11.30 0.56
N VAL A 234 8.36 -11.29 -0.34
CA VAL A 234 8.80 -10.04 -1.00
C VAL A 234 7.70 -9.46 -1.90
N ALA A 235 6.97 -10.33 -2.59
CA ALA A 235 5.82 -9.95 -3.38
C ALA A 235 4.72 -9.27 -2.56
N GLN A 236 4.41 -9.83 -1.40
CA GLN A 236 3.39 -9.29 -0.51
C GLN A 236 3.78 -7.92 0.05
N ASP A 237 5.06 -7.71 0.34
CA ASP A 237 5.60 -6.44 0.83
C ASP A 237 5.42 -5.32 -0.21
N ALA A 238 5.81 -5.62 -1.46
CA ALA A 238 5.61 -4.70 -2.58
C ALA A 238 4.11 -4.51 -2.92
N ALA A 239 3.28 -5.54 -2.72
CA ALA A 239 1.82 -5.42 -2.81
C ALA A 239 1.30 -4.34 -1.88
N GLY A 240 1.71 -4.40 -0.61
CA GLY A 240 1.37 -3.42 0.41
C GLY A 240 1.74 -2.01 -0.03
N ALA A 241 2.93 -1.84 -0.62
CA ALA A 241 3.36 -0.55 -1.15
C ALA A 241 2.48 -0.04 -2.29
N ILE A 242 2.20 -0.89 -3.29
CA ILE A 242 1.40 -0.53 -4.47
C ILE A 242 -0.05 -0.20 -4.06
N VAL A 243 -0.68 -1.05 -3.24
CA VAL A 243 -2.06 -0.86 -2.81
C VAL A 243 -2.19 0.38 -1.91
N GLY A 244 -1.25 0.58 -0.98
CA GLY A 244 -1.20 1.78 -0.15
C GLY A 244 -1.12 3.06 -1.01
N ALA A 245 -0.18 3.10 -1.96
CA ALA A 245 -0.04 4.21 -2.91
C ALA A 245 -1.33 4.42 -3.72
N GLY A 246 -1.95 3.35 -4.21
CA GLY A 246 -3.19 3.39 -4.99
C GLY A 246 -4.36 4.00 -4.24
N ILE A 247 -4.61 3.53 -3.00
CA ILE A 247 -5.68 4.06 -2.14
C ILE A 247 -5.46 5.56 -1.89
N ALA A 248 -4.24 5.95 -1.53
CA ALA A 248 -3.91 7.35 -1.26
C ALA A 248 -4.07 8.21 -2.52
N ALA A 249 -3.55 7.78 -3.66
CA ALA A 249 -3.69 8.51 -4.92
C ALA A 249 -5.17 8.68 -5.31
N GLY A 250 -5.98 7.64 -5.15
CA GLY A 250 -7.42 7.71 -5.41
C GLY A 250 -8.15 8.70 -4.50
N TYR A 251 -7.78 8.77 -3.22
CA TYR A 251 -8.32 9.77 -2.30
C TYR A 251 -7.88 11.20 -2.68
N GLN A 252 -6.59 11.39 -2.99
CA GLN A 252 -6.01 12.68 -3.37
C GLN A 252 -6.57 13.22 -4.69
N LEU A 253 -7.13 12.38 -5.57
CA LEU A 253 -7.87 12.87 -6.75
C LEU A 253 -9.18 13.58 -6.39
N THR A 254 -9.68 13.43 -5.16
CA THR A 254 -10.89 14.10 -4.68
C THR A 254 -10.60 15.38 -3.91
N THR A 255 -9.33 15.70 -3.67
CA THR A 255 -8.89 16.91 -2.97
C THR A 255 -8.53 18.00 -4.00
N ASP A 256 -8.62 19.26 -3.60
CA ASP A 256 -8.23 20.39 -4.46
C ASP A 256 -6.71 20.46 -4.68
N ASP A 257 -5.95 19.78 -3.83
CA ASP A 257 -4.51 19.80 -3.76
C ASP A 257 -3.95 18.39 -3.61
N PHE A 258 -3.28 17.91 -4.64
CA PHE A 258 -2.71 16.56 -4.65
C PHE A 258 -1.42 16.51 -3.83
N ASP A 259 -1.43 15.74 -2.74
CA ASP A 259 -0.25 15.54 -1.88
C ASP A 259 0.46 14.21 -2.19
N TRP A 260 1.58 14.31 -2.92
CA TRP A 260 2.44 13.17 -3.22
C TRP A 260 3.25 12.64 -2.03
N GLY A 261 3.46 13.47 -1.01
CA GLY A 261 4.02 12.99 0.25
C GLY A 261 3.11 11.95 0.86
N ALA A 262 1.81 12.24 0.98
CA ALA A 262 0.80 11.30 1.46
C ALA A 262 0.79 9.97 0.68
N VAL A 263 0.96 10.01 -0.65
CA VAL A 263 1.06 8.79 -1.48
C VAL A 263 2.30 7.96 -1.13
N GLY A 264 3.45 8.58 -0.92
CA GLY A 264 4.67 7.89 -0.49
C GLY A 264 4.58 7.33 0.93
N TRP A 265 4.00 8.07 1.87
CA TRP A 265 3.72 7.60 3.24
C TRP A 265 2.80 6.39 3.23
N ALA A 266 1.79 6.42 2.38
CA ALA A 266 0.86 5.31 2.21
C ALA A 266 1.51 4.06 1.64
N ALA A 267 2.41 4.22 0.66
CA ALA A 267 3.21 3.12 0.16
C ALA A 267 4.08 2.50 1.28
N ALA A 268 4.80 3.32 2.04
CA ALA A 268 5.63 2.84 3.14
C ALA A 268 4.80 2.15 4.26
N GLY A 269 3.69 2.75 4.67
CA GLY A 269 2.80 2.20 5.70
C GLY A 269 2.11 0.90 5.27
N GLY A 270 1.61 0.85 4.03
CA GLY A 270 1.02 -0.36 3.46
C GLY A 270 2.02 -1.51 3.36
N ALA A 271 3.26 -1.22 2.97
CA ALA A 271 4.35 -2.19 2.98
C ALA A 271 4.62 -2.73 4.39
N ILE A 272 4.82 -1.84 5.37
CA ILE A 272 5.07 -2.23 6.78
C ILE A 272 3.98 -3.18 7.28
N VAL A 273 2.71 -2.84 7.06
CA VAL A 273 1.57 -3.66 7.48
C VAL A 273 1.58 -5.01 6.78
N ALA A 274 1.79 -5.06 5.46
CA ALA A 274 1.82 -6.30 4.70
C ALA A 274 2.95 -7.23 5.16
N SER A 275 4.16 -6.69 5.37
CA SER A 275 5.36 -7.45 5.74
C SER A 275 5.32 -8.02 7.15
N THR A 276 4.87 -7.21 8.10
CA THR A 276 4.76 -7.66 9.48
C THR A 276 3.58 -8.63 9.65
N GLY A 277 2.53 -8.51 8.83
CA GLY A 277 1.39 -9.44 8.79
C GLY A 277 1.77 -10.86 8.41
N VAL A 278 2.82 -11.07 7.60
CA VAL A 278 3.28 -12.41 7.16
C VAL A 278 4.34 -13.06 8.05
N VAL A 279 4.84 -12.34 9.06
CA VAL A 279 5.73 -12.93 10.06
C VAL A 279 4.99 -14.08 10.75
N GLY A 280 5.57 -15.28 10.76
CA GLY A 280 4.82 -16.51 11.04
C GLY A 280 4.02 -16.52 12.35
N LYS A 281 4.52 -15.86 13.40
CA LYS A 281 3.81 -15.71 14.68
C LYS A 281 2.58 -14.80 14.56
N ILE A 282 2.71 -13.69 13.83
CA ILE A 282 1.64 -12.71 13.58
C ILE A 282 0.61 -13.30 12.63
N ALA A 283 1.04 -13.87 11.50
CA ALA A 283 0.16 -14.49 10.51
C ALA A 283 -0.74 -15.57 11.14
N LYS A 284 -0.13 -16.47 11.94
CA LYS A 284 -0.87 -17.50 12.68
C LYS A 284 -1.82 -16.93 13.71
N TRP A 285 -1.45 -15.82 14.35
CA TRP A 285 -2.32 -15.20 15.32
C TRP A 285 -3.50 -14.51 14.66
N LEU A 286 -3.30 -13.84 13.51
CA LEU A 286 -4.34 -13.13 12.78
C LEU A 286 -5.31 -14.06 12.02
N SER A 287 -4.89 -15.26 11.62
CA SER A 287 -5.72 -16.26 10.94
C SER A 287 -6.89 -16.79 11.76
#